data_AF-A0A2R8BB09-F1
#
_entry.id   AF-A0A2R8BB09-F1
#
_cell.length_a   1.000
_cell.length_b   1.000
_cell.length_c   1.000
_cell.angle_alpha   90.00
_cell.angle_beta   90.00
_cell.angle_gamma   90.00
#
_symmetry.space_group_name_H-M   'P 1'
#
loop_
_entity.id
_entity.type
_entity.pdbx_description
1 polymer ?
#
loop_
_entity_poly.entity_id
_entity_poly.type
_entity_poly.pdbx_seq_one_letter_code
_entity_poly.pdbx_strand_id
1 'polypeptide(L)'
;MSEAKLKFDNKEEFRAACRALSGRMHYLNRVAMGEQRFAWEVADMMMRLGRVFEDHYDNKDTNAQFGSGYDKGDIDKEDAALALFALMYPEKD
;
A
#
# COMPACT_ATOMS: atom_id res chain seq x y z
N MET A 1 -5.66 -23.01 -1.60
CA MET A 1 -6.65 -21.92 -1.69
C MET A 1 -7.11 -21.89 -3.13
N SER A 2 -8.42 -21.99 -3.39
CA SER A 2 -8.91 -21.71 -4.74
C SER A 2 -8.39 -20.33 -5.14
N GLU A 3 -8.06 -20.15 -6.42
CA GLU A 3 -7.88 -18.83 -7.01
C GLU A 3 -9.23 -18.10 -6.90
N ALA A 4 -9.55 -17.56 -5.72
CA ALA A 4 -10.49 -16.47 -5.62
C ALA A 4 -9.87 -15.35 -6.44
N LYS A 5 -10.29 -15.26 -7.70
CA LYS A 5 -9.87 -14.24 -8.63
C LYS A 5 -10.20 -12.91 -7.96
N LEU A 6 -9.18 -12.19 -7.50
CA LEU A 6 -9.35 -10.84 -6.93
C LEU A 6 -10.11 -10.02 -7.98
N LYS A 7 -11.26 -9.49 -7.59
CA LYS A 7 -12.09 -8.68 -8.49
C LYS A 7 -11.79 -7.20 -8.33
N PHE A 8 -11.30 -6.81 -7.14
CA PHE A 8 -11.10 -5.43 -6.72
C PHE A 8 -12.41 -4.63 -6.79
N ASP A 9 -13.52 -5.27 -6.37
CA ASP A 9 -14.84 -4.65 -6.34
C ASP A 9 -14.96 -3.59 -5.21
N ASN A 10 -14.06 -3.63 -4.22
CA ASN A 10 -13.99 -2.68 -3.11
C ASN A 10 -12.56 -2.51 -2.58
N LYS A 11 -12.36 -1.53 -1.70
CA LYS A 11 -11.07 -1.18 -1.11
C LYS A 11 -10.55 -2.24 -0.13
N GLU A 12 -11.44 -2.95 0.54
CA GLU A 12 -11.14 -4.01 1.49
C GLU A 12 -10.46 -5.20 0.77
N GLU A 13 -10.85 -5.51 -0.46
CA GLU A 13 -10.22 -6.55 -1.29
C GLU A 13 -8.75 -6.23 -1.58
N PHE A 14 -8.42 -4.98 -1.88
CA PHE A 14 -7.03 -4.57 -2.08
C PHE A 14 -6.22 -4.71 -0.79
N ARG A 15 -6.76 -4.25 0.35
CA ARG A 15 -6.12 -4.43 1.66
C ARG A 15 -5.89 -5.92 1.98
N ALA A 16 -6.87 -6.76 1.70
CA ALA A 16 -6.77 -8.21 1.92
C ALA A 16 -5.70 -8.85 1.04
N ALA A 17 -5.61 -8.45 -0.24
CA ALA A 17 -4.58 -8.93 -1.16
C ALA A 17 -3.17 -8.53 -0.68
N CYS A 18 -2.96 -7.26 -0.32
CA CYS A 18 -1.72 -6.76 0.25
C CYS A 18 -1.31 -7.51 1.53
N ARG A 19 -2.26 -7.79 2.42
CA ARG A 19 -2.02 -8.57 3.64
C ARG A 19 -1.58 -10.00 3.32
N ALA A 20 -2.25 -10.65 2.37
CA ALA A 20 -1.90 -12.01 1.96
C ALA A 20 -0.50 -12.08 1.32
N LEU A 21 -0.16 -11.11 0.46
CA LEU A 21 1.17 -10.99 -0.14
C LEU A 21 2.25 -10.74 0.91
N SER A 22 2.03 -9.80 1.84
CA SER A 22 2.93 -9.52 2.96
C SER A 22 3.23 -10.79 3.77
N GLY A 23 2.21 -11.56 4.14
CA GLY A 23 2.39 -12.81 4.87
C GLY A 23 3.21 -13.85 4.09
N ARG A 24 3.00 -13.97 2.77
CA ARG A 24 3.79 -14.85 1.90
C ARG A 24 5.24 -14.39 1.77
N MET A 25 5.50 -13.09 1.74
CA MET A 25 6.86 -12.57 1.69
C MET A 25 7.60 -12.75 3.02
N HIS A 26 6.92 -12.54 4.16
CA HIS A 26 7.48 -12.88 5.47
C HIS A 26 7.83 -14.36 5.58
N TYR A 27 6.96 -15.24 5.09
CA TYR A 27 7.25 -16.67 4.98
C TYR A 27 8.47 -16.95 4.10
N LEU A 28 8.50 -16.41 2.87
CA LEU A 28 9.63 -16.57 1.93
C LEU A 28 10.95 -16.09 2.53
N ASN A 29 10.92 -14.94 3.21
CA ASN A 29 12.08 -14.38 3.88
C ASN A 29 12.68 -15.37 4.89
N ARG A 30 11.80 -15.97 5.72
CA ARG A 30 12.19 -16.94 6.73
C ARG A 30 12.71 -18.24 6.14
N VAL A 31 12.07 -18.78 5.10
CA VAL A 31 12.42 -20.12 4.59
C VAL A 31 13.51 -20.12 3.51
N ALA A 32 13.70 -19.02 2.80
CA ALA A 32 14.57 -18.99 1.61
C ALA A 32 15.58 -17.84 1.59
N MET A 33 15.38 -16.77 2.37
CA MET A 33 16.25 -15.59 2.32
C MET A 33 17.08 -15.38 3.59
N GLY A 34 16.92 -16.22 4.61
CA GLY A 34 17.69 -16.14 5.84
C GLY A 34 17.31 -14.95 6.72
N GLU A 35 16.02 -14.63 6.80
CA GLU A 35 15.47 -13.57 7.67
C GLU A 35 16.11 -12.18 7.44
N GLN A 36 16.36 -11.84 6.18
CA GLN A 36 16.94 -10.56 5.79
C GLN A 36 16.03 -9.40 6.18
N ARG A 37 16.64 -8.34 6.73
CA ARG A 37 15.93 -7.12 7.10
C ARG A 37 15.30 -6.43 5.90
N PHE A 38 15.97 -6.43 4.74
CA PHE A 38 15.42 -5.86 3.51
C PHE A 38 14.09 -6.52 3.14
N ALA A 39 14.05 -7.85 3.04
CA ALA A 39 12.83 -8.58 2.69
C ALA A 39 11.71 -8.39 3.72
N TRP A 40 12.06 -8.23 4.99
CA TRP A 40 11.13 -7.85 6.05
C TRP A 40 10.47 -6.49 5.77
N GLU A 41 11.27 -5.46 5.47
CA GLU A 41 10.76 -4.11 5.20
C GLU A 41 9.88 -4.07 3.94
N VAL A 42 10.23 -4.84 2.89
CA VAL A 42 9.37 -4.96 1.69
C VAL A 42 8.02 -5.60 2.04
N ALA A 43 8.01 -6.62 2.91
CA ALA A 43 6.77 -7.26 3.37
C ALA A 43 5.90 -6.32 4.21
N ASP A 44 6.51 -5.54 5.10
CA ASP A 44 5.80 -4.53 5.90
C ASP A 44 5.29 -3.36 5.05
N MET A 45 6.05 -2.96 4.01
CA MET A 45 5.60 -1.96 3.03
C MET A 45 4.30 -2.38 2.35
N MET A 46 4.19 -3.65 1.92
CA MET A 46 2.96 -4.17 1.29
C MET A 46 1.78 -4.09 2.24
N MET A 47 1.98 -4.38 3.53
CA MET A 47 0.92 -4.27 4.53
C MET A 47 0.47 -2.82 4.73
N ARG A 48 1.43 -1.88 4.82
CA ARG A 48 1.17 -0.44 4.95
C ARG A 48 0.42 0.11 3.74
N LEU A 49 0.86 -0.26 2.53
CA LEU A 49 0.22 0.15 1.29
C LEU A 49 -1.27 -0.24 1.25
N GLY A 50 -1.59 -1.49 1.58
CA GLY A 50 -2.97 -1.96 1.62
C GLY A 50 -3.83 -1.19 2.62
N ARG A 51 -3.26 -0.83 3.77
CA ARG A 51 -3.95 -0.01 4.78
C ARG A 51 -4.15 1.43 4.31
N VAL A 52 -3.09 2.08 3.80
CA VAL A 52 -3.17 3.46 3.29
C VAL A 52 -4.20 3.56 2.17
N PHE A 53 -4.22 2.60 1.25
CA PHE A 53 -5.22 2.60 0.18
C PHE A 53 -6.64 2.56 0.73
N GLU A 54 -6.93 1.67 1.69
CA GLU A 54 -8.27 1.58 2.30
C GLU A 54 -8.63 2.85 3.09
N ASP A 55 -7.71 3.37 3.91
CA ASP A 55 -7.92 4.54 4.76
C ASP A 55 -8.16 5.81 3.92
N HIS A 56 -7.56 5.90 2.73
CA HIS A 56 -7.60 7.08 1.87
C HIS A 56 -8.53 6.97 0.65
N TYR A 57 -9.09 5.78 0.36
CA TYR A 57 -9.89 5.52 -0.85
C TYR A 57 -11.02 6.54 -1.09
N ASP A 58 -11.76 6.89 -0.04
CA ASP A 58 -12.86 7.87 -0.09
C ASP A 58 -12.49 9.21 0.58
N ASN A 59 -11.21 9.41 0.90
CA ASN A 59 -10.75 10.61 1.60
C ASN A 59 -10.69 11.80 0.65
N LYS A 60 -11.56 12.80 0.89
CA LYS A 60 -11.67 13.99 0.04
C LYS A 60 -10.39 14.81 -0.01
N ASP A 61 -9.68 14.93 1.11
CA ASP A 61 -8.46 15.74 1.18
C ASP A 61 -7.34 15.06 0.38
N THR A 62 -7.21 13.73 0.49
CA THR A 62 -6.26 12.97 -0.33
C THR A 62 -6.59 13.02 -1.81
N ASN A 63 -7.88 12.93 -2.15
CA ASN A 63 -8.33 13.03 -3.54
C ASN A 63 -8.10 14.43 -4.12
N ALA A 64 -8.29 15.50 -3.33
CA ALA A 64 -7.95 16.87 -3.75
C ALA A 64 -6.44 17.04 -3.91
N GLN A 65 -5.67 16.49 -2.96
CA GLN A 65 -4.22 16.59 -2.96
C GLN A 65 -3.59 15.90 -4.19
N PHE A 66 -3.99 14.67 -4.50
CA PHE A 66 -3.44 13.89 -5.62
C PHE A 66 -4.16 14.15 -6.95
N GLY A 67 -5.39 14.68 -6.92
CA GLY A 67 -6.21 14.91 -8.09
C GLY A 67 -6.80 13.63 -8.69
N SER A 68 -7.19 13.72 -9.96
CA SER A 68 -7.78 12.62 -10.72
C SER A 68 -7.26 12.61 -12.17
N GLY A 69 -7.78 11.69 -12.99
CA GLY A 69 -7.54 11.72 -14.44
C GLY A 69 -8.19 12.91 -15.15
N TYR A 70 -9.09 13.63 -14.48
CA TYR A 70 -9.85 14.76 -15.03
C TYR A 70 -9.49 16.10 -14.37
N ASP A 71 -9.10 16.07 -13.09
CA ASP A 71 -8.83 17.25 -12.28
C ASP A 71 -7.38 17.26 -11.81
N LYS A 72 -6.72 18.42 -11.91
CA LYS A 72 -5.37 18.60 -11.37
C LYS A 72 -5.44 18.60 -9.83
N GLY A 73 -4.57 17.82 -9.19
CA GLY A 73 -4.37 17.86 -7.74
C GLY A 73 -3.50 19.01 -7.28
N ASP A 74 -3.46 19.24 -5.96
CA ASP A 74 -2.65 20.29 -5.34
C ASP A 74 -1.15 19.98 -5.36
N ILE A 75 -0.76 18.70 -5.37
CA ILE A 75 0.66 18.32 -5.41
C ILE A 75 1.19 18.31 -6.83
N ASP A 76 2.44 18.73 -6.97
CA ASP A 76 3.16 18.55 -8.22
C ASP A 76 3.46 17.06 -8.44
N LYS A 77 3.43 16.66 -9.71
CA LYS A 77 3.57 15.25 -10.11
C LYS A 77 4.87 14.61 -9.60
N GLU A 78 5.94 15.40 -9.51
CA GLU A 78 7.26 14.96 -9.06
C GLU A 78 7.27 14.63 -7.56
N ASP A 79 6.39 15.26 -6.78
CA ASP A 79 6.29 15.09 -5.32
C ASP A 79 5.28 14.01 -4.91
N ALA A 80 4.43 13.54 -5.84
CA ALA A 80 3.37 12.58 -5.54
C ALA A 80 3.87 11.26 -4.93
N ALA A 81 5.02 10.76 -5.39
CA ALA A 81 5.62 9.55 -4.83
C ALA A 81 6.11 9.77 -3.39
N LEU A 82 6.66 10.94 -3.10
CA LEU A 82 7.11 11.31 -1.76
C LEU A 82 5.92 11.48 -0.81
N ALA A 83 4.85 12.14 -1.27
CA ALA A 83 3.61 12.27 -0.50
C ALA A 83 3.01 10.89 -0.17
N LEU A 84 2.94 9.97 -1.14
CA LEU A 84 2.49 8.59 -0.90
C LEU A 84 3.39 7.86 0.11
N PHE A 85 4.70 8.04 0.02
CA PHE A 85 5.65 7.46 0.97
C PHE A 85 5.39 7.97 2.39
N ALA A 86 5.16 9.28 2.56
CA ALA A 86 4.83 9.87 3.85
C ALA A 86 3.54 9.30 4.46
N LEU A 87 2.52 9.01 3.64
CA LEU A 87 1.30 8.34 4.11
C LEU A 87 1.58 6.91 4.63
N MET A 88 2.49 6.17 4.00
CA MET A 88 2.84 4.80 4.42
C MET A 88 3.76 4.75 5.66
N TYR A 89 4.55 5.79 5.86
CA TYR A 89 5.55 5.90 6.92
C TYR A 89 5.43 7.23 7.65
N PRO A 90 4.31 7.44 8.38
CA PRO A 90 4.14 8.66 9.16
C PRO A 90 5.24 8.76 10.21
N GLU A 91 5.70 9.98 10.45
CA GLU A 91 6.63 10.26 11.54
C GLU A 91 5.99 9.82 12.88
N LYS A 92 6.81 9.28 13.78
CA LYS A 92 6.34 8.97 15.13
C LYS A 92 6.26 10.28 15.90
N ASP A 93 5.08 10.60 16.40
CA ASP A 93 4.87 11.66 17.40
C ASP A 93 5.76 11.48 18.63
#